data_AF-A0A6J1V451-F1
#
_entry.id   AF-A0A6J1V451-F1
#
_cell.length_a   1.000
_cell.length_b   1.000
_cell.length_c   1.000
_cell.angle_alpha   90.00
_cell.angle_beta   90.00
_cell.angle_gamma   90.00
#
_symmetry.space_group_name_H-M   'P 1'
#
loop_
_entity.id
_entity.type
_entity.pdbx_description
1 polymer ?
#
loop_
_entity_poly.entity_id
_entity_poly.type
_entity_poly.pdbx_seq_one_letter_code
_entity_poly.pdbx_strand_id
1 'polypeptide(L)'
;MHRTKKAEGARKTATGNVGQRSSTGRGTREQSESQERKTCSAPSASQTLALKPQPRPSDRLNPKTIDPFNIQSRVPSTFAAIYSKGGIPCRLVHGSIRHTLQWDSHPATLQFDPLLINLAEGLKETRHPYTFISQEGFKELLSVEGAAQKTLPLLPRLVPVLKSALVRSLWLEGTITGGAGLVYLLELALLHPQISDSQL
;
A
#
# COMPACT_ATOMS: atom_id res chain seq x y z
N MET A 1 45.64 5.01 54.49
CA MET A 1 45.49 3.55 54.71
C MET A 1 44.99 3.37 56.16
N HIS A 2 44.26 2.34 56.60
CA HIS A 2 44.00 0.99 56.06
C HIS A 2 42.52 0.62 56.28
N ARG A 3 41.92 -0.24 55.43
CA ARG A 3 40.59 -0.87 55.69
C ARG A 3 40.79 -2.28 56.27
N THR A 4 40.00 -2.64 57.27
CA THR A 4 40.01 -3.97 57.93
C THR A 4 39.17 -5.02 57.17
N LYS A 5 39.44 -6.31 57.40
CA LYS A 5 38.79 -7.46 56.71
C LYS A 5 37.90 -8.29 57.65
N LYS A 6 36.75 -8.73 57.15
CA LYS A 6 36.04 -10.01 57.41
C LYS A 6 34.91 -10.13 56.35
N ALA A 7 34.67 -11.21 55.59
CA ALA A 7 34.63 -12.67 55.86
C ALA A 7 33.50 -13.04 56.84
N GLU A 8 32.62 -14.03 56.59
CA GLU A 8 32.39 -14.92 55.43
C GLU A 8 30.95 -15.50 55.55
N GLY A 9 30.35 -16.07 54.50
CA GLY A 9 29.07 -16.80 54.63
C GLY A 9 28.54 -17.43 53.34
N ALA A 10 28.70 -18.74 53.18
CA ALA A 10 28.17 -19.51 52.04
C ALA A 10 27.04 -20.47 52.46
N ARG A 11 26.09 -20.76 51.55
CA ARG A 11 25.21 -21.93 51.63
C ARG A 11 24.75 -22.41 50.25
N LYS A 12 24.55 -23.73 50.09
CA LYS A 12 24.12 -24.42 48.86
C LYS A 12 22.94 -25.36 49.17
N THR A 13 22.00 -25.52 48.24
CA THR A 13 20.92 -26.52 48.23
C THR A 13 20.36 -26.69 46.80
N ALA A 14 19.81 -27.84 46.41
CA ALA A 14 20.60 -28.99 45.90
C ALA A 14 19.75 -30.06 45.16
N THR A 15 18.42 -29.99 45.20
CA THR A 15 17.46 -30.95 44.63
C THR A 15 16.72 -30.35 43.42
N GLY A 16 16.31 -31.05 42.35
CA GLY A 16 16.18 -32.49 42.06
C GLY A 16 14.70 -32.92 41.98
N ASN A 17 14.20 -33.82 41.11
CA ASN A 17 14.74 -34.58 39.97
C ASN A 17 13.55 -35.28 39.20
N VAL A 18 13.73 -35.76 37.96
CA VAL A 18 12.79 -36.65 37.17
C VAL A 18 11.43 -36.00 36.75
N GLY A 19 10.72 -36.37 35.67
CA GLY A 19 11.00 -37.21 34.49
C GLY A 19 9.75 -37.96 33.94
N GLN A 20 9.82 -38.48 32.69
CA GLN A 20 8.76 -39.21 31.93
C GLN A 20 7.52 -38.37 31.52
N ARG A 21 6.84 -38.52 30.37
CA ARG A 21 6.73 -39.49 29.25
C ARG A 21 5.71 -40.64 29.40
N SER A 22 4.47 -40.42 28.97
CA SER A 22 3.55 -41.48 28.48
C SER A 22 2.41 -40.91 27.60
N SER A 23 1.68 -41.79 26.92
CA SER A 23 0.58 -41.50 25.96
C SER A 23 -0.76 -42.11 26.43
N THR A 24 -1.79 -42.07 25.56
CA THR A 24 -3.10 -42.79 25.67
C THR A 24 -4.11 -42.14 26.63
N GLY A 25 -5.43 -42.11 26.39
CA GLY A 25 -6.23 -42.38 25.18
C GLY A 25 -7.56 -43.12 25.43
N ARG A 26 -8.68 -42.68 24.79
CA ARG A 26 -10.05 -43.28 24.77
C ARG A 26 -10.87 -43.11 26.08
N GLY A 27 -12.21 -42.94 26.10
CA GLY A 27 -13.17 -42.56 25.03
C GLY A 27 -14.60 -43.19 25.16
N THR A 28 -15.66 -42.38 24.96
CA THR A 28 -17.12 -42.70 24.86
C THR A 28 -17.79 -41.56 24.02
N ARG A 29 -18.76 -41.68 23.07
CA ARG A 29 -19.85 -42.64 22.72
C ARG A 29 -21.05 -42.56 23.69
N GLU A 30 -22.35 -42.57 23.31
CA GLU A 30 -23.10 -42.84 22.05
C GLU A 30 -23.44 -41.62 21.16
N GLN A 31 -23.96 -41.65 19.92
CA GLN A 31 -24.45 -42.66 18.93
C GLN A 31 -25.97 -42.94 18.80
N SER A 32 -26.55 -42.55 17.65
CA SER A 32 -27.56 -43.25 16.80
C SER A 32 -27.64 -42.45 15.47
N GLU A 33 -27.37 -42.98 14.27
CA GLU A 33 -28.12 -43.98 13.45
C GLU A 33 -29.37 -43.38 12.76
N SER A 34 -29.67 -43.71 11.48
CA SER A 34 -29.39 -44.98 10.78
C SER A 34 -28.77 -44.87 9.38
N GLN A 35 -28.12 -45.95 8.94
CA GLN A 35 -27.89 -46.30 7.52
C GLN A 35 -28.76 -47.52 7.16
N GLU A 36 -29.09 -47.70 5.88
CA GLU A 36 -29.29 -49.04 5.32
C GLU A 36 -28.60 -49.17 3.95
N ARG A 37 -28.23 -50.41 3.59
CA ARG A 37 -27.60 -50.80 2.32
C ARG A 37 -28.21 -52.11 1.82
N LYS A 38 -28.34 -52.28 0.50
CA LYS A 38 -28.10 -53.56 -0.21
C LYS A 38 -27.95 -53.36 -1.73
N THR A 39 -27.44 -54.39 -2.40
CA THR A 39 -26.98 -54.48 -3.80
C THR A 39 -28.09 -55.02 -4.72
N CYS A 40 -28.00 -55.17 -6.06
CA CYS A 40 -26.91 -55.18 -7.06
C CYS A 40 -27.27 -54.22 -8.25
N SER A 41 -26.72 -54.17 -9.49
CA SER A 41 -25.81 -55.02 -10.30
C SER A 41 -25.00 -54.17 -11.32
N ALA A 42 -24.09 -54.80 -12.08
CA ALA A 42 -23.50 -54.29 -13.34
C ALA A 42 -24.22 -54.93 -14.58
N PRO A 43 -23.97 -54.55 -15.86
CA PRO A 43 -22.97 -53.61 -16.42
C PRO A 43 -23.62 -52.45 -17.23
N SER A 44 -22.89 -51.47 -17.78
CA SER A 44 -22.14 -51.56 -19.05
C SER A 44 -21.16 -50.38 -19.21
N ALA A 45 -20.21 -50.51 -20.16
CA ALA A 45 -19.14 -49.54 -20.36
C ALA A 45 -19.54 -48.31 -21.19
N SER A 46 -19.07 -47.14 -20.75
CA SER A 46 -18.84 -45.97 -21.61
C SER A 46 -17.77 -45.09 -20.97
N GLN A 47 -16.63 -44.96 -21.64
CA GLN A 47 -15.53 -44.11 -21.17
C GLN A 47 -15.82 -42.65 -21.54
N THR A 48 -16.56 -41.93 -20.68
CA THR A 48 -16.76 -40.48 -20.85
C THR A 48 -15.45 -39.76 -20.55
N LEU A 49 -14.57 -39.70 -21.54
CA LEU A 49 -13.39 -38.84 -21.52
C LEU A 49 -13.85 -37.40 -21.27
N ALA A 50 -13.39 -36.81 -20.17
CA ALA A 50 -13.71 -35.44 -19.81
C ALA A 50 -13.04 -34.46 -20.79
N LEU A 51 -13.68 -34.24 -21.94
CA LEU A 51 -13.22 -33.31 -22.97
C LEU A 51 -13.15 -31.90 -22.38
N LYS A 52 -11.92 -31.49 -22.03
CA LYS A 52 -11.60 -30.10 -21.70
C LYS A 52 -12.15 -29.22 -22.83
N PRO A 53 -12.96 -28.17 -22.55
CA PRO A 53 -13.59 -27.38 -23.60
C PRO A 53 -12.56 -26.87 -24.60
N GLN A 54 -12.76 -27.24 -25.88
CA GLN A 54 -11.88 -26.77 -26.94
C GLN A 54 -12.01 -25.24 -27.04
N PRO A 55 -10.89 -24.49 -27.03
CA PRO A 55 -10.94 -23.03 -27.13
C PRO A 55 -11.61 -22.67 -28.45
N ARG A 56 -12.65 -21.84 -28.39
CA ARG A 56 -13.38 -21.43 -29.58
C ARG A 56 -12.46 -20.57 -30.44
N PRO A 57 -12.61 -20.56 -31.79
CA PRO A 57 -11.86 -19.64 -32.64
C PRO A 57 -12.03 -18.16 -32.21
N SER A 58 -13.19 -17.81 -31.65
CA SER A 58 -13.47 -16.50 -31.02
C SER A 58 -12.57 -16.17 -29.83
N ASP A 59 -12.06 -17.15 -29.08
CA ASP A 59 -11.20 -16.90 -27.92
C ASP A 59 -9.81 -16.41 -28.35
N ARG A 60 -9.38 -16.75 -29.58
CA ARG A 60 -8.21 -16.14 -30.24
C ARG A 60 -8.46 -14.73 -30.77
N LEU A 61 -9.73 -14.35 -30.91
CA LEU A 61 -10.20 -13.03 -31.34
C LEU A 61 -10.70 -12.16 -30.17
N ASN A 62 -10.44 -12.59 -28.93
CA ASN A 62 -10.58 -11.79 -27.72
C ASN A 62 -9.19 -11.31 -27.23
N PRO A 63 -8.58 -10.27 -27.85
CA PRO A 63 -7.44 -9.59 -27.28
C PRO A 63 -7.91 -8.77 -26.05
N LYS A 64 -8.18 -9.49 -24.94
CA LYS A 64 -8.69 -9.03 -23.62
C LYS A 64 -9.18 -7.58 -23.65
N THR A 65 -10.39 -7.36 -24.17
CA THR A 65 -10.92 -6.06 -24.62
C THR A 65 -10.30 -4.90 -23.85
N ILE A 66 -9.41 -4.18 -24.53
CA ILE A 66 -8.58 -3.14 -23.93
C ILE A 66 -9.49 -1.94 -23.66
N ASP A 67 -10.17 -1.98 -22.53
CA ASP A 67 -11.01 -0.91 -22.00
C ASP A 67 -10.18 0.39 -21.95
N PRO A 68 -10.44 1.35 -22.86
CA PRO A 68 -9.57 2.50 -23.04
C PRO A 68 -9.69 3.50 -21.87
N PHE A 69 -10.79 3.43 -21.12
CA PHE A 69 -11.04 4.25 -19.94
C PHE A 69 -10.31 3.69 -18.69
N ASN A 70 -9.98 2.41 -18.71
CA ASN A 70 -9.34 1.68 -17.61
C ASN A 70 -7.81 1.55 -17.75
N ILE A 71 -7.21 2.14 -18.80
CA ILE A 71 -5.75 2.18 -19.00
C ILE A 71 -5.02 2.75 -17.77
N GLN A 72 -5.61 3.75 -17.10
CA GLN A 72 -5.03 4.39 -15.90
C GLN A 72 -4.88 3.45 -14.69
N SER A 73 -5.61 2.32 -14.62
CA SER A 73 -5.46 1.36 -13.52
C SER A 73 -4.30 0.38 -13.71
N ARG A 74 -3.83 0.23 -14.96
CA ARG A 74 -2.84 -0.77 -15.39
C ARG A 74 -1.40 -0.32 -15.16
N VAL A 75 -1.12 0.97 -15.37
CA VAL A 75 0.22 1.54 -15.30
C VAL A 75 0.48 2.01 -13.86
N PRO A 76 1.50 1.49 -13.15
CA PRO A 76 1.87 2.03 -11.84
C PRO A 76 2.39 3.46 -12.02
N SER A 77 2.05 4.33 -11.08
CA SER A 77 2.61 5.69 -11.04
C SER A 77 4.12 5.67 -10.84
N THR A 78 4.78 6.80 -11.10
CA THR A 78 6.20 7.02 -10.80
C THR A 78 6.52 6.63 -9.36
N PHE A 79 5.70 7.09 -8.40
CA PHE A 79 5.88 6.80 -6.98
C PHE A 79 5.72 5.32 -6.65
N ALA A 80 4.64 4.68 -7.11
CA ALA A 80 4.41 3.26 -6.87
C ALA A 80 5.53 2.39 -7.51
N ALA A 81 6.02 2.78 -8.68
CA ALA A 81 7.13 2.11 -9.36
C ALA A 81 8.49 2.30 -8.65
N ILE A 82 8.75 3.47 -8.07
CA ILE A 82 9.96 3.74 -7.25
C ILE A 82 9.88 2.95 -5.93
N TYR A 83 8.74 3.00 -5.23
CA TYR A 83 8.54 2.26 -3.99
C TYR A 83 8.68 0.74 -4.19
N SER A 84 8.05 0.20 -5.25
CA SER A 84 8.14 -1.24 -5.59
C SER A 84 9.55 -1.72 -5.95
N LYS A 85 10.49 -0.79 -6.21
CA LYS A 85 11.91 -1.06 -6.48
C LYS A 85 12.82 -0.82 -5.26
N GLY A 86 12.26 -0.46 -4.10
CA GLY A 86 13.03 -0.09 -2.91
C GLY A 86 13.71 1.28 -3.00
N GLY A 87 13.28 2.17 -3.92
CA GLY A 87 13.85 3.51 -4.09
C GLY A 87 13.44 4.53 -3.02
N ILE A 88 12.77 4.08 -1.96
CA ILE A 88 12.36 4.85 -0.78
C ILE A 88 12.68 3.95 0.43
N PRO A 89 13.59 4.36 1.35
CA PRO A 89 14.09 3.50 2.43
C PRO A 89 13.17 3.51 3.65
N CYS A 90 11.89 3.19 3.44
CA CYS A 90 10.91 3.02 4.50
C CYS A 90 9.80 2.05 4.11
N ARG A 91 9.05 1.59 5.12
CA ARG A 91 7.96 0.62 4.99
C ARG A 91 6.82 0.92 5.95
N LEU A 92 5.61 0.58 5.52
CA LEU A 92 4.41 0.58 6.36
C LEU A 92 4.51 -0.53 7.42
N VAL A 93 4.35 -0.18 8.69
CA VAL A 93 4.20 -1.13 9.80
C VAL A 93 2.75 -1.11 10.27
N HIS A 94 2.09 -2.27 10.14
CA HIS A 94 0.68 -2.44 10.46
C HIS A 94 0.51 -2.82 11.94
N GLY A 95 0.50 -1.81 12.82
CA GLY A 95 0.15 -1.99 14.24
C GLY A 95 -1.37 -2.12 14.46
N SER A 96 -1.76 -2.79 15.55
CA SER A 96 -3.15 -3.21 15.83
C SER A 96 -4.17 -2.09 16.06
N ILE A 97 -3.71 -0.85 16.29
CA ILE A 97 -4.55 0.33 16.56
C ILE A 97 -4.12 1.51 15.67
N ARG A 98 -2.82 1.63 15.40
CA ARG A 98 -2.23 2.67 14.56
C ARG A 98 -1.23 2.02 13.61
N HIS A 99 -1.22 2.49 12.37
CA HIS A 99 -0.14 2.20 11.44
C HIS A 99 0.96 3.25 11.63
N THR A 100 2.21 2.83 11.49
CA THR A 100 3.38 3.70 11.60
C THR A 100 4.27 3.53 10.38
N LEU A 101 5.05 4.55 10.06
CA LEU A 101 6.16 4.42 9.14
C LEU A 101 7.35 3.83 9.90
N GLN A 102 8.12 2.96 9.25
CA GLN A 102 9.46 2.57 9.71
C GLN A 102 10.46 2.87 8.60
N TRP A 103 11.44 3.71 8.88
CA TRP A 103 12.60 3.89 8.01
C TRP A 103 13.64 2.78 8.22
N ASP A 104 14.39 2.47 7.17
CA ASP A 104 15.52 1.54 7.21
C ASP A 104 16.82 2.22 7.72
N SER A 105 16.80 3.55 7.85
CA SER A 105 17.86 4.37 8.45
C SER A 105 17.27 5.69 8.96
N HIS A 106 17.94 6.34 9.92
CA HIS A 106 17.40 7.54 10.57
C HIS A 106 17.12 8.69 9.56
N PRO A 107 15.94 9.33 9.55
CA PRO A 107 15.58 10.29 8.50
C PRO A 107 16.50 11.52 8.42
N ALA A 108 17.24 11.85 9.49
CA ALA A 108 18.27 12.88 9.44
C ALA A 108 19.46 12.55 8.53
N THR A 109 19.88 11.28 8.46
CA THR A 109 21.06 10.86 7.67
C THR A 109 20.73 10.57 6.21
N LEU A 110 19.45 10.47 5.85
CA LEU A 110 19.00 10.28 4.47
C LEU A 110 19.28 11.53 3.60
N GLN A 111 19.66 11.31 2.34
CA GLN A 111 19.73 12.38 1.34
C GLN A 111 18.33 12.75 0.87
N PHE A 112 18.05 14.05 0.71
CA PHE A 112 16.72 14.55 0.33
C PHE A 112 16.48 14.54 -1.19
N ASP A 113 17.52 14.54 -2.01
CA ASP A 113 17.41 14.34 -3.45
C ASP A 113 17.71 12.86 -3.77
N PRO A 114 16.88 12.14 -4.54
CA PRO A 114 15.54 12.51 -5.02
C PRO A 114 14.42 12.24 -4.00
N LEU A 115 14.74 11.69 -2.83
CA LEU A 115 13.77 11.15 -1.85
C LEU A 115 12.57 12.06 -1.53
N LEU A 116 12.82 13.33 -1.18
CA LEU A 116 11.78 14.30 -0.83
C LEU A 116 10.87 14.63 -2.03
N ILE A 117 11.45 14.68 -3.24
CA ILE A 117 10.72 14.94 -4.49
C ILE A 117 9.87 13.73 -4.87
N ASN A 118 10.40 12.51 -4.68
CA ASN A 118 9.64 11.28 -4.86
C ASN A 118 8.45 11.23 -3.89
N LEU A 119 8.66 11.51 -2.59
CA LEU A 119 7.61 11.56 -1.58
C LEU A 119 6.56 12.63 -1.89
N ALA A 120 6.97 13.83 -2.31
CA ALA A 120 6.08 14.88 -2.78
C ALA A 120 5.27 14.46 -4.03
N GLU A 121 5.88 13.70 -4.93
CA GLU A 121 5.14 13.15 -6.08
C GLU A 121 4.08 12.14 -5.62
N GLY A 122 4.41 11.29 -4.64
CA GLY A 122 3.49 10.34 -4.01
C GLY A 122 2.29 10.97 -3.31
N LEU A 123 2.26 12.29 -3.07
CA LEU A 123 1.08 12.98 -2.55
C LEU A 123 -0.09 12.99 -3.55
N LYS A 124 0.16 12.66 -4.84
CA LYS A 124 -0.89 12.51 -5.87
C LYS A 124 -1.59 11.13 -5.83
N GLU A 125 -1.16 10.23 -4.96
CA GLU A 125 -1.68 8.85 -4.87
C GLU A 125 -3.08 8.79 -4.28
N THR A 126 -3.81 7.73 -4.66
CA THR A 126 -5.15 7.42 -4.12
C THR A 126 -5.25 6.00 -3.57
N ARG A 127 -4.17 5.21 -3.65
CA ARG A 127 -4.16 3.78 -3.27
C ARG A 127 -3.28 3.54 -2.05
N HIS A 128 -3.83 2.84 -1.06
CA HIS A 128 -3.05 2.25 0.03
C HIS A 128 -2.12 1.15 -0.53
N PRO A 129 -0.87 1.00 -0.04
CA PRO A 129 -0.24 1.74 1.07
C PRO A 129 0.40 3.07 0.67
N TYR A 130 0.50 3.37 -0.63
CA TYR A 130 1.27 4.49 -1.16
C TYR A 130 0.85 5.85 -0.60
N THR A 131 -0.44 6.09 -0.41
CA THR A 131 -1.00 7.30 0.21
C THR A 131 -0.45 7.56 1.62
N PHE A 132 -0.36 6.54 2.46
CA PHE A 132 0.18 6.69 3.82
C PHE A 132 1.70 6.94 3.78
N ILE A 133 2.40 6.19 2.94
CA ILE A 133 3.87 6.22 2.85
C ILE A 133 4.36 7.56 2.30
N SER A 134 3.67 8.15 1.32
CA SER A 134 4.00 9.48 0.81
C SER A 134 3.71 10.58 1.83
N GLN A 135 2.52 10.58 2.43
CA GLN A 135 2.11 11.62 3.39
C GLN A 135 2.97 11.62 4.66
N GLU A 136 3.05 10.47 5.35
CA GLU A 136 3.80 10.39 6.61
C GLU A 136 5.30 10.45 6.35
N GLY A 137 5.80 9.89 5.24
CA GLY A 137 7.21 9.96 4.85
C GLY A 137 7.66 11.38 4.50
N PHE A 138 6.85 12.14 3.77
CA PHE A 138 7.12 13.55 3.47
C PHE A 138 7.13 14.40 4.74
N LYS A 139 6.15 14.18 5.63
CA LYS A 139 6.02 14.86 6.93
C LYS A 139 7.17 14.55 7.88
N GLU A 140 7.50 13.28 8.10
CA GLU A 140 8.61 12.89 8.99
C GLU A 140 9.95 13.42 8.47
N LEU A 141 10.19 13.36 7.15
CA LEU A 141 11.43 13.86 6.54
C LEU A 141 11.55 15.40 6.66
N LEU A 142 10.45 16.15 6.58
CA LEU A 142 10.43 17.59 6.84
C LEU A 142 10.45 17.97 8.33
N SER A 143 10.14 17.04 9.24
CA SER A 143 10.15 17.26 10.69
C SER A 143 11.54 17.11 11.33
N VAL A 144 12.55 16.76 10.54
CA VAL A 144 13.94 16.60 11.01
C VAL A 144 14.60 17.97 11.23
N GLU A 145 15.42 18.08 12.28
CA GLU A 145 16.42 19.14 12.40
C GLU A 145 17.26 19.30 11.12
N GLY A 146 17.46 20.54 10.67
CA GLY A 146 18.17 20.84 9.42
C GLY A 146 17.40 20.52 8.12
N ALA A 147 16.17 19.98 8.17
CA ALA A 147 15.38 19.67 6.98
C ALA A 147 15.19 20.87 6.05
N ALA A 148 15.06 22.09 6.59
CA ALA A 148 14.97 23.32 5.79
C ALA A 148 16.21 23.51 4.88
N GLN A 149 17.42 23.39 5.42
CA GLN A 149 18.67 23.53 4.66
C GLN A 149 18.82 22.45 3.58
N LYS A 150 18.34 21.23 3.86
CA LYS A 150 18.32 20.11 2.91
C LYS A 150 17.21 20.24 1.84
N THR A 151 16.17 21.04 2.10
CA THR A 151 15.01 21.26 1.22
C THR A 151 15.18 22.47 0.30
N LEU A 152 15.80 23.56 0.79
CA LEU A 152 16.04 24.78 0.02
C LEU A 152 16.63 24.57 -1.39
N PRO A 153 17.70 23.77 -1.62
CA PRO A 153 18.23 23.53 -2.96
C PRO A 153 17.28 22.72 -3.87
N LEU A 154 16.28 22.04 -3.30
CA LEU A 154 15.31 21.22 -4.03
C LEU A 154 14.02 21.98 -4.34
N LEU A 155 13.80 23.13 -3.71
CA LEU A 155 12.57 23.91 -3.80
C LEU A 155 12.11 24.21 -5.25
N PRO A 156 12.99 24.54 -6.21
CA PRO A 156 12.60 24.76 -7.62
C PRO A 156 12.00 23.52 -8.30
N ARG A 157 12.43 22.31 -7.90
CA ARG A 157 11.86 21.03 -8.37
C ARG A 157 10.64 20.60 -7.56
N LEU A 158 10.60 20.96 -6.28
CA LEU A 158 9.56 20.55 -5.33
C LEU A 158 8.23 21.32 -5.53
N VAL A 159 8.29 22.65 -5.72
CA VAL A 159 7.11 23.52 -5.89
C VAL A 159 6.16 23.06 -7.01
N PRO A 160 6.59 22.77 -8.26
CA PRO A 160 5.67 22.33 -9.31
C PRO A 160 5.04 20.95 -9.02
N VAL A 161 5.75 20.06 -8.32
CA VAL A 161 5.24 18.74 -7.91
C VAL A 161 4.15 18.92 -6.85
N LEU A 162 4.41 19.72 -5.81
CA LEU A 162 3.43 20.04 -4.76
C LEU A 162 2.19 20.74 -5.33
N LYS A 163 2.36 21.73 -6.23
CA LYS A 163 1.24 22.39 -6.90
C LYS A 163 0.37 21.40 -7.68
N SER A 164 0.99 20.42 -8.33
CA SER A 164 0.28 19.37 -9.08
C SER A 164 -0.46 18.39 -8.17
N ALA A 165 0.09 18.06 -6.99
CA ALA A 165 -0.59 17.26 -5.98
C ALA A 165 -1.80 17.99 -5.38
N LEU A 166 -1.63 19.26 -4.97
CA LEU A 166 -2.71 20.08 -4.40
C LEU A 166 -3.88 20.28 -5.39
N VAL A 167 -3.59 20.54 -6.66
CA VAL A 167 -4.62 20.62 -7.71
C VAL A 167 -5.35 19.29 -7.87
N ARG A 168 -4.66 18.14 -7.80
CA ARG A 168 -5.33 16.83 -7.81
C ARG A 168 -6.25 16.65 -6.61
N SER A 169 -5.81 16.99 -5.39
CA SER A 169 -6.66 16.85 -4.20
C SER A 169 -7.94 17.69 -4.33
N LEU A 170 -7.83 18.94 -4.80
CA LEU A 170 -8.96 19.83 -5.05
C LEU A 170 -9.91 19.32 -6.17
N TRP A 171 -9.43 18.45 -7.06
CA TRP A 171 -10.25 17.78 -8.09
C TRP A 171 -10.86 16.44 -7.64
N LEU A 172 -10.39 15.86 -6.53
CA LEU A 172 -10.92 14.62 -5.95
C LEU A 172 -11.91 14.89 -4.81
N GLU A 173 -11.65 15.93 -4.02
CA GLU A 173 -12.58 16.48 -3.04
C GLU A 173 -13.70 17.20 -3.80
N GLY A 174 -14.74 16.46 -4.22
CA GLY A 174 -15.77 16.89 -5.18
C GLY A 174 -16.72 18.03 -4.74
N THR A 175 -16.31 18.86 -3.78
CA THR A 175 -17.04 20.05 -3.33
C THR A 175 -16.83 21.22 -4.29
N ILE A 176 -17.94 21.74 -4.81
CA ILE A 176 -18.05 22.93 -5.68
C ILE A 176 -17.72 22.68 -7.17
N THR A 177 -18.64 21.92 -7.77
CA THR A 177 -19.30 22.25 -9.04
C THR A 177 -18.56 21.95 -10.35
N GLY A 178 -19.17 21.07 -11.17
CA GLY A 178 -18.93 20.94 -12.60
C GLY A 178 -19.42 22.17 -13.40
N GLY A 179 -18.80 23.31 -13.13
CA GLY A 179 -19.18 24.63 -13.64
C GLY A 179 -18.03 25.64 -13.65
N ALA A 180 -16.94 25.39 -12.90
CA ALA A 180 -15.72 26.21 -12.96
C ALA A 180 -15.18 26.36 -14.40
N GLY A 181 -15.21 25.29 -15.19
CA GLY A 181 -14.85 25.33 -16.61
C GLY A 181 -15.80 26.12 -17.50
N LEU A 182 -17.06 26.31 -17.10
CA LEU A 182 -18.03 27.13 -17.83
C LEU A 182 -17.92 28.62 -17.46
N VAL A 183 -17.74 28.97 -16.19
CA VAL A 183 -17.50 30.38 -15.82
C VAL A 183 -16.16 30.88 -16.37
N TYR A 184 -15.09 30.08 -16.35
CA TYR A 184 -13.81 30.50 -16.92
C TYR A 184 -13.88 30.71 -18.45
N LEU A 185 -14.74 29.97 -19.17
CA LEU A 185 -14.98 30.19 -20.59
C LEU A 185 -15.94 31.37 -20.86
N LEU A 186 -16.97 31.56 -20.02
CA LEU A 186 -17.91 32.67 -20.16
C LEU A 186 -17.25 34.02 -19.84
N GLU A 187 -16.36 34.06 -18.84
CA GLU A 187 -15.63 35.26 -18.43
C GLU A 187 -14.54 35.62 -19.45
N LEU A 188 -13.83 34.63 -20.02
CA LEU A 188 -12.95 34.86 -21.18
C LEU A 188 -13.71 35.32 -22.43
N ALA A 189 -14.94 34.86 -22.65
CA ALA A 189 -15.78 35.29 -23.77
C ALA A 189 -16.38 36.70 -23.58
N LEU A 190 -16.53 37.16 -22.33
CA LEU A 190 -17.08 38.49 -22.01
C LEU A 190 -16.03 39.60 -21.91
N LEU A 191 -14.77 39.29 -21.59
CA LEU A 191 -13.75 40.32 -21.29
C LEU A 191 -12.91 40.79 -22.50
N HIS A 192 -12.99 40.13 -23.65
CA HIS A 192 -12.46 40.66 -24.92
C HIS A 192 -13.21 40.02 -26.11
N PRO A 193 -13.82 40.84 -26.98
CA PRO A 193 -13.00 41.46 -28.01
C PRO A 193 -13.19 42.97 -28.17
N GLN A 194 -12.11 43.72 -28.02
CA GLN A 194 -11.94 44.98 -28.75
C GLN A 194 -11.64 44.67 -30.23
N ILE A 195 -12.53 45.07 -31.13
CA ILE A 195 -12.13 45.70 -32.40
C ILE A 195 -13.26 46.62 -32.87
N SER A 196 -12.91 47.84 -33.26
CA SER A 196 -13.83 48.82 -33.83
C SER A 196 -14.21 48.46 -35.26
N ASP A 197 -15.40 48.83 -35.71
CA ASP A 197 -15.47 49.68 -36.90
C ASP A 197 -16.76 50.54 -36.98
N SER A 198 -16.62 51.59 -37.78
CA SER A 198 -17.53 52.66 -38.19
C SER A 198 -19.01 52.33 -38.48
N GLN A 199 -19.92 53.21 -38.04
CA GLN A 199 -20.73 54.11 -38.92
C GLN A 199 -21.88 54.80 -38.17
N LEU A 200 -21.78 56.12 -37.95
CA LEU A 200 -22.82 57.16 -38.17
C LEU A 200 -22.34 58.54 -37.68
#